data_AF-A0A931N5Y1-F1
#
_entry.id   AF-A0A931N5Y1-F1
#
_cell.length_a   1.000
_cell.length_b   1.000
_cell.length_c   1.000
_cell.angle_alpha   90.00
_cell.angle_beta   90.00
_cell.angle_gamma   90.00
#
_symmetry.space_group_name_H-M   'P 1'
#
loop_
_entity.id
_entity.type
_entity.pdbx_description
1 polymer ?
#
loop_
_entity_poly.entity_id
_entity_poly.type
_entity_poly.pdbx_seq_one_letter_code
_entity_poly.pdbx_strand_id
1 'polypeptide(L)'
;MIIPSVWDRATWRRAASPTIPAVIEAAGHLVSEATAHHADYVGQDLWVVDFLPGRTLTREQARAAMKIAVAPDRPEVQRWAGLLGLTAAEARGFAALPVVVS
;
A
#
# COMPACT_ATOMS: atom_id res chain seq x y z
N MET A 1 32.08 -11.00 9.33
CA MET A 1 30.95 -10.21 9.86
C MET A 1 31.49 -9.31 10.96
N ILE A 2 31.62 -8.01 10.71
CA ILE A 2 32.15 -7.04 11.68
C ILE A 2 30.95 -6.38 12.35
N ILE A 3 30.73 -6.66 13.63
CA ILE A 3 29.69 -6.01 14.42
C ILE A 3 30.33 -4.78 15.08
N PRO A 4 29.91 -3.55 14.76
CA PRO A 4 30.48 -2.36 15.37
C PRO A 4 30.14 -2.28 16.87
N SER A 5 31.14 -1.95 17.69
CA SER A 5 31.01 -1.81 19.15
C SER A 5 30.41 -0.48 19.60
N VAL A 6 30.14 0.44 18.67
CA VAL A 6 29.50 1.74 18.95
C VAL A 6 28.38 1.97 17.93
N TRP A 7 27.15 2.09 18.44
CA TRP A 7 25.96 2.34 17.63
C TRP A 7 25.78 3.84 17.40
N ASP A 8 26.23 4.37 16.26
CA ASP A 8 26.03 5.77 15.91
C ASP A 8 24.61 6.05 15.34
N ARG A 9 24.19 7.33 15.35
CA ARG A 9 22.89 7.77 14.80
C ARG A 9 22.74 7.44 13.31
N ALA A 10 23.84 7.31 12.57
CA ALA A 10 23.84 6.93 11.16
C ALA A 10 23.54 5.43 10.95
N THR A 11 23.93 4.58 11.90
CA THR A 11 23.68 3.14 11.95
C THR A 11 22.22 2.86 12.26
N TRP A 12 21.60 3.62 13.17
CA TRP A 12 20.14 3.59 13.38
C TRP A 12 19.36 3.97 12.13
N ARG A 13 19.83 4.96 11.37
CA ARG A 13 19.17 5.41 10.14
C ARG A 13 19.23 4.39 9.01
N ARG A 14 20.24 3.50 9.03
CA ARG A 14 20.43 2.40 8.08
C ARG A 14 19.71 1.11 8.50
N ALA A 15 19.48 0.94 9.81
CA ALA A 15 18.76 -0.19 10.41
C ALA A 15 17.24 0.05 10.53
N ALA A 16 16.77 1.29 10.34
CA ALA A 16 15.35 1.55 10.14
C ALA A 16 14.95 0.93 8.79
N SER A 17 14.24 -0.20 8.83
CA SER A 17 13.54 -0.74 7.67
C SER A 17 12.94 0.42 6.89
N PRO A 18 13.11 0.50 5.55
CA PRO A 18 12.55 1.60 4.80
C PRO A 18 11.09 1.74 5.21
N THR A 19 10.71 2.91 5.72
CA THR A 19 9.34 3.10 6.20
C THR A 19 8.45 3.01 4.97
N ILE A 20 7.43 2.13 4.99
CA ILE A 20 6.44 2.10 3.90
C ILE A 20 5.84 3.51 3.85
N PRO A 21 5.85 4.20 2.70
CA PRO A 21 5.25 5.53 2.61
C PRO A 21 3.82 5.53 3.15
N ALA A 22 3.43 6.62 3.81
CA ALA A 22 2.17 6.66 4.53
C ALA A 22 0.98 6.58 3.58
N VAL A 23 -0.02 5.77 3.95
CA VAL A 23 -1.38 5.83 3.40
C VAL A 23 -2.21 6.63 4.37
N ILE A 24 -2.70 7.79 3.90
CA ILE A 24 -3.42 8.80 4.67
C ILE A 24 -4.88 8.77 4.26
N GLU A 25 -5.78 8.77 5.25
CA GLU A 25 -7.22 8.97 5.03
C GLU A 25 -7.54 10.47 5.17
N ALA A 26 -8.04 11.09 4.11
CA ALA A 26 -8.39 12.51 4.09
C ALA A 26 -9.65 12.75 3.25
N ALA A 27 -10.66 13.41 3.83
CA ALA A 27 -11.89 13.79 3.16
C ALA A 27 -12.61 12.66 2.38
N GLY A 28 -12.57 11.42 2.89
CA GLY A 28 -13.17 10.26 2.22
C GLY A 28 -12.28 9.57 1.18
N HIS A 29 -11.00 9.93 1.12
CA HIS A 29 -10.01 9.34 0.23
C HIS A 29 -8.88 8.68 1.01
N LEU A 30 -8.38 7.54 0.54
CA LEU A 30 -7.07 7.01 0.93
C LEU A 30 -6.06 7.36 -0.16
N VAL A 31 -5.05 8.16 0.22
CA VAL A 31 -4.03 8.68 -0.71
C VAL A 31 -2.62 8.46 -0.16
N SER A 32 -1.62 8.53 -1.03
CA SER A 32 -0.21 8.53 -0.68
C SER A 32 0.59 9.31 -1.71
N GLU A 33 1.64 10.00 -1.30
CA GLU A 33 2.55 10.68 -2.23
C GLU A 33 3.38 9.69 -3.09
N ALA A 34 3.41 8.41 -2.71
CA ALA A 34 4.19 7.39 -3.39
C ALA A 34 3.47 6.69 -4.56
N THR A 35 2.20 7.00 -4.80
CA THR A 35 1.41 6.41 -5.90
C THR A 35 0.35 7.39 -6.39
N ALA A 36 0.00 7.32 -7.68
CA ALA A 36 -1.13 8.06 -8.24
C ALA A 36 -2.48 7.39 -7.90
N HIS A 37 -2.45 6.13 -7.46
CA HIS A 37 -3.65 5.39 -7.09
C HIS A 37 -4.32 5.98 -5.86
N HIS A 38 -5.64 5.82 -5.78
CA HIS A 38 -6.42 6.24 -4.62
C HIS A 38 -7.56 5.26 -4.34
N ALA A 39 -8.09 5.35 -3.12
CA ALA A 39 -9.34 4.70 -2.76
C ALA A 39 -10.37 5.72 -2.31
N ASP A 40 -11.62 5.55 -2.74
CA ASP A 40 -12.73 6.45 -2.44
C ASP A 40 -13.78 5.77 -1.58
N TYR A 41 -14.23 6.48 -0.56
CA TYR A 41 -15.36 6.07 0.26
C TYR A 41 -16.67 6.24 -0.52
N VAL A 42 -17.45 5.17 -0.60
CA VAL A 42 -18.73 5.14 -1.36
C VAL A 42 -19.96 4.97 -0.46
N GLY A 43 -19.78 5.09 0.87
CA GLY A 43 -20.86 4.93 1.85
C GLY A 43 -20.83 3.58 2.57
N GLN A 44 -21.52 3.48 3.72
CA GLN A 44 -21.72 2.22 4.46
C GLN A 44 -20.42 1.47 4.83
N ASP A 45 -19.35 2.19 5.20
CA ASP A 45 -18.01 1.63 5.47
C ASP A 45 -17.34 0.93 4.27
N LEU A 46 -17.82 1.22 3.06
CA LEU A 46 -17.35 0.65 1.82
C LEU A 46 -16.48 1.61 1.01
N TRP A 47 -15.50 1.03 0.33
CA TRP A 47 -14.48 1.73 -0.43
C TRP A 47 -14.27 1.10 -1.80
N VAL A 48 -13.94 1.92 -2.79
CA VAL A 48 -13.47 1.46 -4.11
C VAL A 48 -12.02 1.88 -4.30
N VAL A 49 -11.25 1.12 -5.09
CA VAL A 49 -9.86 1.44 -5.42
C VAL A 49 -9.77 1.46 -6.94
N ASP A 50 -9.19 2.51 -7.51
CA ASP A 50 -9.21 2.76 -8.96
C ASP A 50 -8.68 1.57 -9.80
N PHE A 51 -7.67 0.85 -9.31
CA PHE A 51 -7.06 -0.30 -9.98
C PHE A 51 -7.76 -1.64 -9.69
N LEU A 52 -8.81 -1.66 -8.86
CA LEU A 52 -9.64 -2.85 -8.58
C LEU A 52 -11.11 -2.59 -8.93
N PRO A 53 -11.42 -2.36 -10.23
CA PRO A 53 -12.77 -2.03 -10.65
C PRO A 53 -13.77 -3.15 -10.35
N GLY A 54 -15.01 -2.76 -10.05
CA GLY A 54 -16.10 -3.70 -9.76
C GLY A 54 -15.99 -4.38 -8.39
N ARG A 55 -15.03 -3.96 -7.54
CA ARG A 55 -14.93 -4.43 -6.15
C ARG A 55 -15.30 -3.34 -5.19
N THR A 56 -16.05 -3.74 -4.17
CA THR A 56 -16.34 -2.91 -3.02
C THR A 56 -15.67 -3.54 -1.81
N LEU A 57 -14.84 -2.76 -1.12
CA LEU A 57 -13.90 -3.23 -0.12
C LEU A 57 -14.24 -2.63 1.25
N THR A 58 -13.89 -3.35 2.32
CA THR A 58 -13.82 -2.75 3.65
C THR A 58 -12.69 -1.73 3.71
N ARG A 59 -12.73 -0.82 4.71
CA ARG A 59 -11.62 0.12 4.95
C ARG A 59 -10.27 -0.59 5.09
N GLU A 60 -10.22 -1.74 5.75
CA GLU A 60 -8.99 -2.52 5.93
C GLU A 60 -8.46 -3.04 4.58
N GLN A 61 -9.35 -3.58 3.75
CA GLN A 61 -9.00 -4.07 2.43
C GLN A 61 -8.54 -2.94 1.50
N ALA A 62 -9.24 -1.80 1.49
CA ALA A 62 -8.81 -0.63 0.71
C ALA A 62 -7.44 -0.13 1.17
N ARG A 63 -7.17 -0.11 2.47
CA ARG A 63 -5.85 0.25 3.01
C ARG A 63 -4.77 -0.77 2.65
N ALA A 64 -5.11 -2.06 2.57
CA ALA A 64 -4.21 -3.10 2.11
C ALA A 64 -3.87 -2.92 0.62
N ALA A 65 -4.87 -2.66 -0.22
CA ALA A 65 -4.69 -2.35 -1.64
C ALA A 65 -3.76 -1.14 -1.84
N MET A 66 -4.01 -0.04 -1.12
CA MET A 66 -3.15 1.15 -1.19
C MET A 66 -1.71 0.87 -0.77
N LYS A 67 -1.47 0.03 0.24
CA LYS A 67 -0.10 -0.37 0.63
C LYS A 67 0.61 -1.18 -0.45
N ILE A 68 -0.11 -1.99 -1.22
CA ILE A 68 0.45 -2.73 -2.36
C ILE A 68 0.89 -1.75 -3.45
N ALA A 69 0.04 -0.77 -3.80
CA ALA A 69 0.38 0.25 -4.79
C ALA A 69 1.55 1.14 -4.37
N VAL A 70 1.65 1.46 -3.07
CA VAL A 70 2.72 2.26 -2.50
C VAL A 70 4.06 1.51 -2.42
N ALA A 71 4.03 0.20 -2.19
CA ALA A 71 5.25 -0.59 -1.98
C ALA A 71 5.11 -2.03 -2.53
N PRO A 72 5.05 -2.20 -3.86
CA PRO A 72 4.75 -3.49 -4.51
C PRO A 72 5.85 -4.56 -4.32
N ASP A 73 7.07 -4.15 -3.97
CA ASP A 73 8.20 -5.06 -3.78
C ASP A 73 8.35 -5.56 -2.34
N ARG A 74 7.43 -5.17 -1.45
CA ARG A 74 7.49 -5.55 -0.04
C ARG A 74 7.11 -7.01 0.19
N PRO A 75 7.78 -7.71 1.12
CA PRO A 75 7.40 -9.08 1.48
C PRO A 75 5.98 -9.15 2.06
N GLU A 76 5.49 -8.07 2.66
CA GLU A 76 4.11 -7.97 3.18
C GLU A 76 3.03 -7.99 2.09
N VAL A 77 3.37 -7.81 0.81
CA VAL A 77 2.39 -7.83 -0.29
C VAL A 77 1.64 -9.14 -0.35
N GLN A 78 2.28 -10.28 -0.03
CA GLN A 78 1.58 -11.57 0.05
C GLN A 78 0.44 -11.56 1.08
N ARG A 79 0.66 -10.93 2.24
CA ARG A 79 -0.35 -10.81 3.30
C ARG A 79 -1.45 -9.84 2.89
N TRP A 80 -1.09 -8.68 2.33
CA TRP A 80 -2.07 -7.67 1.89
C TRP A 80 -2.93 -8.18 0.74
N ALA A 81 -2.35 -8.88 -0.24
CA ALA A 81 -3.08 -9.50 -1.34
C ALA A 81 -4.06 -10.57 -0.84
N GLY A 82 -3.67 -11.34 0.19
CA GLY A 82 -4.56 -12.32 0.82
C GLY A 82 -5.85 -11.71 1.39
N LEU A 83 -5.79 -10.49 1.94
CA LEU A 83 -6.99 -9.77 2.41
C LEU A 83 -7.96 -9.42 1.26
N LEU A 84 -7.44 -9.33 0.04
CA LEU A 84 -8.19 -9.03 -1.18
C LEU A 84 -8.63 -10.30 -1.92
N GLY A 85 -8.28 -11.50 -1.42
CA GLY A 85 -8.49 -12.74 -2.16
C GLY A 85 -7.69 -12.80 -3.47
N LEU A 86 -6.50 -12.18 -3.48
CA LEU A 86 -5.58 -12.16 -4.62
C LEU A 86 -4.25 -12.82 -4.24
N THR A 87 -3.53 -13.28 -5.25
CA THR A 87 -2.10 -13.59 -5.13
C THR A 87 -1.27 -12.30 -5.14
N ALA A 88 -0.04 -12.36 -4.62
CA ALA A 88 0.89 -11.23 -4.70
C ALA A 88 1.21 -10.82 -6.15
N ALA A 89 1.18 -11.76 -7.10
CA ALA A 89 1.43 -11.49 -8.51
C ALA A 89 0.26 -10.70 -9.13
N GLU A 90 -0.98 -11.13 -8.91
CA GLU A 90 -2.17 -10.43 -9.39
C GLU A 90 -2.27 -9.02 -8.79
N ALA A 91 -2.09 -8.90 -7.48
CA ALA A 91 -2.19 -7.60 -6.82
C ALA A 91 -1.14 -6.59 -7.33
N ARG A 92 0.08 -7.06 -7.61
CA ARG A 92 1.11 -6.23 -8.28
C ARG A 92 0.73 -5.88 -9.71
N GLY A 93 0.19 -6.84 -10.45
CA GLY A 93 -0.25 -6.62 -11.83
C GLY A 93 -1.33 -5.55 -11.92
N PHE A 94 -2.33 -5.60 -11.04
CA PHE A 94 -3.36 -4.57 -10.97
C PHE A 94 -2.79 -3.21 -10.53
N ALA A 95 -1.97 -3.18 -9.48
CA ALA A 95 -1.37 -1.93 -8.99
C ALA A 95 -0.35 -1.29 -9.94
N ALA A 96 0.05 -1.98 -11.02
CA ALA A 96 0.90 -1.44 -12.07
C ALA A 96 0.09 -0.84 -13.24
N LEU A 97 -1.25 -0.96 -13.22
CA LEU A 97 -2.10 -0.37 -14.24
C LEU A 97 -2.07 1.16 -14.14
N PRO A 98 -2.07 1.89 -15.28
CA PRO A 98 -2.11 3.34 -15.24
C PRO A 98 -3.46 3.81 -14.66
N VAL A 99 -3.42 4.90 -13.88
CA VAL A 99 -4.63 5.60 -13.45
C VAL A 99 -5.26 6.26 -14.67
N VAL A 100 -6.49 5.87 -15.00
CA VAL A 100 -7.27 6.52 -16.05
C VAL A 100 -8.00 7.71 -15.43
N VAL A 101 -7.38 8.89 -15.52
CA VAL A 101 -8.09 10.16 -15.27
C VAL A 101 -9.11 10.37 -16.39
N SER A 102 -10.39 10.27 -16.04
CA SER A 102 -11.51 10.64 -16.92
C SER A 102 -11.86 12.11 -16.76
#